data_AF-A0A6J0UM09-F1
#
_entry.id   AF-A0A6J0UM09-F1
#
_cell.length_a   1.000
_cell.length_b   1.000
_cell.length_c   1.000
_cell.angle_alpha   90.00
_cell.angle_beta   90.00
_cell.angle_gamma   90.00
#
_symmetry.space_group_name_H-M   'P 1'
#
loop_
_entity.id
_entity.type
_entity.pdbx_description
1 polymer ?
#
loop_
_entity_poly.entity_id
_entity_poly.type
_entity_poly.pdbx_seq_one_letter_code
_entity_poly.pdbx_strand_id
1 'polypeptide(L)'
;MQFCSLVIVPSDVGILAKQYLEKGLLVPDHVFTRVMMTELQKMQSQPWLLDGFPRTLGQAEALDRICELDLVISLNIPFETLKDRLSARWIHPASGRVYNMEFNPPQVYGVDDVTGEPLIQREDDKPEAVAARLRKYKDAAKPVIELYKSRGILHSFSGTETNKIWPYVYTLVASKIRPIQAEEAN
;
A
#
# COMPACT_ATOMS: atom_id res chain seq x y z
N MET A 1 0.35 -12.19 -6.16
CA MET A 1 1.41 -11.72 -5.25
C MET A 1 1.15 -10.28 -4.82
N GLN A 2 1.04 -10.02 -3.52
CA GLN A 2 0.74 -8.69 -2.97
C GLN A 2 1.99 -7.83 -3.02
N PHE A 3 1.97 -6.76 -3.82
CA PHE A 3 3.00 -5.72 -3.81
C PHE A 3 3.08 -5.10 -2.41
N CYS A 4 4.05 -5.52 -1.63
CA CYS A 4 4.77 -4.61 -0.77
C CYS A 4 5.97 -4.18 -1.59
N SER A 5 6.12 -2.88 -1.88
CA SER A 5 7.45 -2.33 -2.11
C SER A 5 8.20 -2.41 -0.78
N LEU A 6 8.61 -3.62 -0.40
CA LEU A 6 9.56 -3.80 0.68
C LEU A 6 10.89 -3.33 0.10
N VAL A 7 11.31 -2.12 0.47
CA VAL A 7 12.71 -1.71 0.27
C VAL A 7 13.52 -2.70 1.10
N ILE A 8 14.19 -3.64 0.42
CA ILE A 8 14.99 -4.67 1.08
C ILE A 8 16.21 -3.97 1.67
N VAL A 9 16.16 -3.73 2.98
CA VAL A 9 17.29 -3.18 3.74
C VAL A 9 18.35 -4.28 3.91
N PRO A 10 19.65 -3.99 3.75
CA PRO A 10 20.72 -4.95 4.03
C PRO A 10 20.84 -5.19 5.55
N SER A 11 19.98 -6.06 6.07
CA SER A 11 20.00 -6.60 7.43
C SER A 11 19.76 -8.11 7.35
N ASP A 12 20.12 -8.87 8.39
CA ASP A 12 19.89 -10.33 8.42
C ASP A 12 18.43 -10.71 8.12
N VAL A 13 17.49 -9.87 8.56
CA VAL A 13 16.05 -10.06 8.32
C VAL A 13 15.65 -9.63 6.89
N GLY A 14 16.29 -8.60 6.33
CA GLY A 14 16.10 -8.20 4.94
C GLY A 14 16.63 -9.24 3.95
N ILE A 15 17.77 -9.89 4.27
CA ILE A 15 18.30 -11.03 3.51
C ILE A 15 17.33 -12.20 3.56
N LEU A 16 16.77 -12.50 4.74
CA LEU A 16 15.76 -13.55 4.88
C LEU A 16 14.51 -13.25 4.03
N ALA A 17 13.99 -12.02 4.07
CA ALA A 17 12.87 -11.61 3.23
C ALA A 17 13.19 -11.74 1.73
N LYS A 18 14.41 -11.36 1.32
CA LYS A 18 14.91 -11.51 -0.04
C LYS A 18 14.91 -12.98 -0.50
N GLN A 19 15.34 -13.91 0.36
CA GLN A 19 15.33 -15.34 0.03
C GLN A 19 13.92 -15.90 -0.22
N TYR A 20 12.90 -15.43 0.52
CA TYR A 20 11.51 -15.82 0.23
C TYR A 20 11.05 -15.26 -1.12
N LEU A 21 11.35 -13.98 -1.40
CA LEU A 21 10.97 -13.33 -2.65
C LEU A 21 11.65 -13.98 -3.88
N GLU A 22 12.95 -14.28 -3.78
CA GLU A 22 13.70 -14.97 -4.84
C GLU A 22 13.18 -16.38 -5.14
N LYS A 23 12.64 -17.06 -4.11
CA LYS A 23 12.00 -18.38 -4.25
C LYS A 23 10.54 -18.29 -4.72
N GLY A 24 10.02 -17.09 -5.00
CA GLY A 24 8.62 -16.89 -5.33
C GLY A 24 7.66 -17.19 -4.17
N LEU A 25 8.17 -17.25 -2.94
CA LEU A 25 7.39 -17.54 -1.74
C LEU A 25 6.89 -16.25 -1.09
N LEU A 26 5.74 -16.33 -0.43
CA LEU A 26 5.23 -15.24 0.40
C LEU A 26 6.09 -15.11 1.65
N VAL A 27 6.52 -13.88 1.95
CA VAL A 27 7.23 -13.56 3.20
C VAL A 27 6.26 -13.80 4.37
N PRO A 28 6.62 -14.65 5.36
CA PRO A 28 5.77 -14.88 6.52
C PRO A 28 5.56 -13.61 7.35
N ASP A 29 4.36 -13.44 7.93
CA ASP A 29 3.99 -12.25 8.69
C ASP A 29 4.96 -11.92 9.82
N HIS A 30 5.47 -12.94 10.53
CA HIS A 30 6.43 -12.73 11.62
C HIS A 30 7.79 -12.20 11.13
N VAL A 31 8.24 -12.61 9.94
CA VAL A 31 9.47 -12.09 9.32
C VAL A 31 9.24 -10.63 8.93
N PHE A 32 8.11 -10.35 8.27
CA PHE A 32 7.75 -8.99 7.86
C PHE A 32 7.64 -8.04 9.06
N THR A 33 6.99 -8.49 10.13
CA THR A 33 6.87 -7.74 11.39
C THR A 33 8.25 -7.39 11.94
N ARG A 34 9.17 -8.35 12.00
CA ARG A 34 10.54 -8.10 12.49
C ARG A 34 11.27 -7.06 11.64
N VAL A 35 11.19 -7.14 10.32
CA VAL A 35 11.80 -6.12 9.42
C VAL A 35 11.24 -4.75 9.75
N MET A 36 9.91 -4.61 9.80
CA MET A 36 9.26 -3.32 10.06
C MET A 36 9.62 -2.75 11.43
N MET A 37 9.62 -3.57 12.50
CA MET A 37 9.98 -3.11 13.84
C MET A 37 11.43 -2.62 13.92
N THR A 38 12.37 -3.32 13.27
CA THR A 38 13.79 -2.92 13.25
C THR A 38 14.00 -1.59 12.52
N GLU A 39 13.30 -1.35 11.42
CA GLU A 39 13.42 -0.07 10.69
C GLU A 39 12.75 1.08 11.43
N LEU A 40 11.57 0.85 12.02
CA LEU A 40 10.88 1.86 12.84
C LEU A 40 11.71 2.29 14.05
N GLN A 41 12.44 1.37 14.70
CA GLN A 41 13.32 1.73 15.81
C GLN A 41 14.47 2.66 15.41
N LYS A 42 14.95 2.60 14.16
CA LYS A 42 16.02 3.47 13.68
C LYS A 42 15.54 4.89 13.36
N MET A 43 14.25 5.05 13.08
CA MET A 43 13.70 6.30 12.56
C MET A 43 12.91 7.10 13.61
N GLN A 44 13.03 6.78 14.92
CA GLN A 44 12.11 7.25 15.99
C GLN A 44 11.91 8.77 16.06
N SER A 45 12.87 9.53 15.56
CA SER A 45 12.84 11.01 15.58
C SER A 45 12.16 11.64 14.35
N GLN A 46 11.61 10.86 13.43
CA GLN A 46 11.02 11.34 12.17
C GLN A 46 9.54 10.97 12.06
N PRO A 47 8.71 11.80 11.40
CA PRO A 47 7.35 11.40 11.06
C PRO A 47 7.38 10.24 10.05
N TRP A 48 6.49 9.27 10.23
CA TRP A 48 6.39 8.11 9.36
C TRP A 48 5.02 8.01 8.69
N LEU A 49 5.02 7.49 7.47
CA LEU A 49 3.83 6.98 6.81
C LEU A 49 4.04 5.49 6.54
N LEU A 50 3.24 4.66 7.19
CA LEU A 50 3.26 3.22 6.98
C LEU A 50 2.22 2.85 5.93
N ASP A 51 2.69 2.51 4.73
CA ASP A 51 1.81 2.04 3.64
C ASP A 51 1.64 0.52 3.71
N GLY A 52 0.41 0.08 3.99
CA GLY A 52 0.06 -1.33 3.97
C GLY A 52 0.60 -2.15 5.13
N PHE A 53 1.02 -1.53 6.23
CA PHE A 53 1.34 -2.16 7.52
C PHE A 53 0.71 -1.35 8.65
N PRO A 54 0.06 -1.97 9.64
CA PRO A 54 -0.13 -3.42 9.86
C PRO A 54 -1.26 -4.03 9.00
N ARG A 55 -1.10 -5.31 8.61
CA ARG A 55 -2.09 -6.09 7.84
C ARG A 55 -2.87 -7.09 8.68
N THR A 56 -2.32 -7.48 9.84
CA THR A 56 -2.92 -8.46 10.75
C THR A 56 -2.97 -7.90 12.16
N LEU A 57 -3.84 -8.46 13.00
CA LEU A 57 -3.97 -8.02 14.38
C LEU A 57 -2.65 -8.16 15.16
N GLY A 58 -1.92 -9.27 14.98
CA GLY A 58 -0.62 -9.46 15.63
C GLY A 58 0.44 -8.44 15.20
N GLN A 59 0.36 -7.93 13.97
CA GLN A 59 1.22 -6.82 13.52
C GLN A 59 0.84 -5.50 14.20
N ALA A 60 -0.47 -5.23 14.34
CA ALA A 60 -0.96 -4.05 15.03
C ALA A 60 -0.55 -4.05 16.50
N GLU A 61 -0.73 -5.18 17.20
CA GLU A 61 -0.30 -5.36 18.59
C GLU A 61 1.22 -5.23 18.76
N ALA A 62 2.01 -5.68 17.78
CA ALA A 62 3.46 -5.52 17.81
C ALA A 62 3.86 -4.04 17.63
N LEU A 63 3.21 -3.33 16.72
CA LEU A 63 3.43 -1.91 16.45
C LEU A 63 3.08 -1.05 17.68
N ASP A 64 1.97 -1.37 18.35
CA ASP A 64 1.52 -0.66 19.55
C ASP A 64 2.49 -0.75 20.74
N ARG A 65 3.42 -1.71 20.73
CA ARG A 65 4.45 -1.84 21.79
C ARG A 65 5.61 -0.87 21.60
N ILE A 66 5.81 -0.34 20.39
CA ILE A 66 6.96 0.48 20.06
C ILE A 66 6.58 1.94 19.78
N CYS A 67 5.34 2.21 19.40
CA CYS A 67 4.85 3.56 19.20
C CYS A 67 3.34 3.67 19.47
N GLU A 68 2.91 4.87 19.79
CA GLU A 68 1.51 5.26 19.79
C GLU A 68 1.18 5.86 18.42
N LEU A 69 0.13 5.34 17.77
CA LEU A 69 -0.28 5.82 16.44
C LEU A 69 -1.25 7.00 16.59
N ASP A 70 -0.95 8.11 15.92
CA ASP A 70 -1.78 9.31 15.94
C ASP A 70 -2.96 9.27 14.96
N LEU A 71 -2.79 8.55 13.84
CA LEU A 71 -3.69 8.62 12.69
C LEU A 71 -3.65 7.31 11.89
N VAL A 72 -4.83 6.73 11.65
CA VAL A 72 -5.01 5.60 10.73
C VAL A 72 -6.02 6.00 9.67
N ILE A 73 -5.63 5.92 8.40
CA ILE A 73 -6.52 6.23 7.27
C ILE A 73 -6.92 4.92 6.58
N SER A 74 -8.21 4.65 6.51
CA SER A 74 -8.77 3.53 5.75
C SER A 74 -9.52 4.02 4.52
N LEU A 75 -9.14 3.52 3.35
CA LEU A 75 -9.81 3.82 2.09
C LEU A 75 -10.81 2.70 1.77
N ASN A 76 -12.06 2.90 2.19
CA ASN A 76 -13.15 1.97 1.96
C ASN A 76 -13.80 2.20 0.59
N ILE A 77 -13.17 1.66 -0.44
CA ILE A 77 -13.68 1.71 -1.82
C ILE A 77 -14.56 0.47 -2.07
N PRO A 78 -15.73 0.61 -2.73
CA PRO A 78 -16.57 -0.51 -3.10
C PRO A 78 -15.82 -1.61 -3.86
N PHE A 79 -16.16 -2.86 -3.59
CA PHE A 79 -15.49 -4.02 -4.15
C PHE A 79 -15.50 -4.04 -5.68
N GLU A 80 -16.65 -3.75 -6.31
CA GLU A 80 -16.75 -3.72 -7.77
C GLU A 80 -15.83 -2.65 -8.36
N THR A 81 -15.81 -1.45 -7.77
CA THR A 81 -14.88 -0.38 -8.19
C THR A 81 -13.42 -0.80 -8.07
N LEU A 82 -13.04 -1.53 -7.01
CA LEU A 82 -11.68 -2.05 -6.87
C LEU A 82 -11.37 -3.13 -7.91
N LYS A 83 -12.34 -4.00 -8.20
CA LYS A 83 -12.22 -5.06 -9.21
C LYS A 83 -11.98 -4.46 -10.58
N ASP A 84 -12.82 -3.51 -10.99
CA ASP A 84 -12.73 -2.84 -12.30
C ASP A 84 -11.38 -2.14 -12.46
N ARG A 85 -10.97 -1.36 -11.44
CA ARG A 85 -9.67 -0.67 -11.39
C ARG A 85 -8.47 -1.61 -11.52
N LEU A 86 -8.53 -2.77 -10.86
CA LEU A 86 -7.44 -3.74 -10.89
C LEU A 86 -7.41 -4.50 -12.22
N SER A 87 -8.57 -4.82 -12.79
CA SER A 87 -8.67 -5.43 -14.12
C SER A 87 -8.29 -4.48 -15.26
N ALA A 88 -8.31 -3.17 -15.04
CA ALA A 88 -7.86 -2.17 -16.01
C ALA A 88 -6.37 -1.78 -15.84
N ARG A 89 -5.64 -2.43 -14.92
CA ARG A 89 -4.24 -2.11 -14.61
C ARG A 89 -3.28 -2.78 -15.60
N TRP A 90 -2.40 -1.95 -16.18
CA TRP A 90 -1.30 -2.36 -17.03
C TRP A 90 0.02 -1.88 -16.44
N ILE A 91 1.08 -2.65 -16.63
CA ILE A 91 2.39 -2.35 -16.04
C ILE A 91 3.46 -2.48 -17.09
N HIS A 92 4.38 -1.52 -17.12
CA HIS A 92 5.62 -1.66 -17.85
C HIS A 92 6.63 -2.46 -17.00
N PRO A 93 7.05 -3.68 -17.40
CA PRO A 93 7.84 -4.56 -16.54
C PRO A 93 9.17 -3.97 -16.09
N ALA A 94 9.86 -3.27 -17.01
CA ALA A 94 11.22 -2.80 -16.76
C ALA A 94 11.26 -1.57 -15.83
N SER A 95 10.29 -0.66 -15.95
CA SER A 95 10.24 0.54 -15.11
C SER A 95 9.33 0.42 -13.89
N GLY A 96 8.39 -0.52 -13.89
CA GLY A 96 7.33 -0.60 -12.90
C GLY A 96 6.24 0.47 -13.05
N ARG A 97 6.27 1.31 -14.10
CA ARG A 97 5.22 2.30 -14.37
C ARG A 97 3.87 1.60 -14.51
N VAL A 98 2.85 2.22 -13.92
CA VAL A 98 1.49 1.67 -13.87
C VAL A 98 0.57 2.57 -14.67
N TYR A 99 -0.17 1.94 -15.57
CA TYR A 99 -1.21 2.56 -16.38
C TYR A 99 -2.55 1.97 -15.98
N ASN A 100 -3.60 2.78 -16.11
CA ASN A 100 -4.96 2.31 -15.95
C ASN A 100 -5.77 2.81 -17.14
N MET A 101 -6.38 1.91 -17.89
CA MET A 101 -7.02 2.25 -19.17
C MET A 101 -8.22 3.21 -19.04
N GLU A 102 -8.76 3.39 -17.84
CA GLU A 102 -9.88 4.30 -17.56
C GLU A 102 -9.42 5.64 -16.97
N PHE A 103 -8.49 5.62 -16.01
CA PHE A 103 -8.10 6.81 -15.25
C PHE A 103 -6.81 7.47 -15.73
N ASN A 104 -5.86 6.67 -16.21
CA ASN A 104 -4.55 7.13 -16.66
C ASN A 104 -4.09 6.24 -17.84
N PRO A 105 -4.79 6.33 -18.99
CA PRO A 105 -4.47 5.52 -20.14
C PRO A 105 -3.12 5.94 -20.72
N PRO A 106 -2.33 5.01 -21.29
CA PRO A 106 -1.15 5.38 -22.06
C PRO A 106 -1.57 6.20 -23.28
N GLN A 107 -0.65 7.01 -23.81
CA GLN A 107 -0.84 7.77 -25.04
C GLN A 107 -1.16 6.85 -26.22
N VAL A 108 -0.55 5.65 -26.24
CA VAL A 108 -0.82 4.60 -27.23
C VAL A 108 -1.22 3.33 -26.49
N TYR A 109 -2.36 2.73 -26.90
CA TYR A 109 -2.90 1.53 -26.26
C TYR A 109 -1.85 0.41 -26.19
N GLY A 110 -1.59 -0.10 -24.98
CA GLY A 110 -0.69 -1.23 -24.75
C GLY A 110 0.80 -0.89 -24.82
N VAL A 111 1.17 0.39 -24.84
CA VAL A 111 2.56 0.84 -25.01
C VAL A 111 2.95 1.82 -23.89
N ASP A 112 4.17 1.70 -23.36
CA ASP A 112 4.73 2.63 -22.38
C ASP A 112 5.06 3.99 -23.01
N ASP A 113 4.60 5.08 -22.38
CA ASP A 113 4.74 6.44 -22.92
C ASP A 113 6.19 6.93 -23.02
N VAL A 114 7.12 6.32 -22.28
CA VAL A 114 8.52 6.77 -22.20
C VAL A 114 9.41 5.91 -23.10
N THR A 115 9.25 4.59 -23.05
CA THR A 115 10.15 3.67 -23.76
C THR A 115 9.57 3.16 -25.08
N GLY A 116 8.24 3.25 -25.29
CA GLY A 116 7.59 2.64 -26.45
C GLY A 116 7.51 1.11 -26.37
N GLU A 117 7.85 0.52 -25.23
CA GLU A 117 7.83 -0.93 -25.00
C GLU A 117 6.41 -1.43 -24.65
N PRO A 118 6.10 -2.72 -24.88
CA PRO A 118 4.79 -3.26 -24.60
C PRO A 118 4.48 -3.29 -23.10
N LEU A 119 3.28 -2.84 -22.76
CA LEU A 119 2.70 -3.03 -21.44
C LEU A 119 2.17 -4.46 -21.28
N ILE A 120 2.22 -4.98 -20.06
CA ILE A 120 1.63 -6.28 -19.73
C ILE A 120 0.58 -6.14 -18.64
N GLN A 121 -0.38 -7.05 -18.67
CA GLN A 121 -1.27 -7.31 -17.55
C GLN A 121 -0.78 -8.54 -16.79
N ARG A 122 -0.72 -8.45 -15.46
CA ARG A 122 -0.27 -9.57 -14.63
C ARG A 122 -1.38 -10.59 -14.48
N GLU A 123 -1.01 -11.85 -14.32
CA GLU A 123 -1.98 -12.91 -14.01
C GLU A 123 -2.76 -12.63 -12.71
N ASP A 124 -2.13 -11.96 -11.76
CA ASP A 124 -2.74 -11.54 -10.49
C ASP A 124 -3.83 -10.48 -10.63
N ASP A 125 -3.91 -9.81 -11.79
CA ASP A 125 -4.90 -8.78 -12.08
C ASP A 125 -6.13 -9.36 -12.83
N LYS A 126 -6.17 -10.68 -13.05
CA LYS A 126 -7.38 -11.40 -13.52
C LYS A 126 -8.52 -11.28 -12.51
N PRO A 127 -9.80 -11.17 -12.94
CA PRO A 127 -10.93 -10.92 -12.05
C PRO A 127 -11.05 -11.90 -10.86
N GLU A 128 -10.79 -13.18 -11.08
CA GLU A 128 -10.89 -14.23 -10.06
C GLU A 128 -9.79 -14.08 -9.00
N ALA A 129 -8.55 -13.81 -9.44
CA ALA A 129 -7.41 -13.59 -8.57
C ALA A 129 -7.59 -12.30 -7.74
N VAL A 130 -8.09 -11.24 -8.37
CA VAL A 130 -8.44 -9.98 -7.71
C VAL A 130 -9.52 -10.19 -6.64
N ALA A 131 -10.59 -10.92 -6.96
CA ALA A 131 -11.67 -11.19 -6.03
C ALA A 131 -11.19 -12.00 -4.81
N ALA A 132 -10.37 -13.03 -5.04
CA ALA A 132 -9.75 -13.81 -3.97
C ALA A 132 -8.84 -12.94 -3.07
N ARG A 133 -8.04 -12.06 -3.68
CA ARG A 133 -7.14 -11.15 -2.98
C ARG A 133 -7.90 -10.15 -2.10
N LEU A 134 -8.95 -9.53 -2.65
CA LEU A 134 -9.77 -8.55 -1.95
C LEU A 134 -10.53 -9.17 -0.76
N ARG A 135 -11.05 -10.41 -0.92
CA ARG A 135 -11.66 -11.15 0.19
C ARG A 135 -10.67 -11.42 1.32
N LYS A 136 -9.50 -11.99 0.98
CA LYS A 136 -8.44 -12.27 1.96
C LYS A 136 -7.99 -11.01 2.69
N TYR A 137 -7.85 -9.89 1.97
CA TYR A 137 -7.53 -8.60 2.57
C TYR A 137 -8.61 -8.14 3.55
N LYS A 138 -9.89 -8.20 3.15
CA LYS A 138 -11.01 -7.77 4.00
C LYS A 138 -11.07 -8.55 5.32
N ASP A 139 -10.89 -9.87 5.25
CA ASP A 139 -10.93 -10.74 6.44
C ASP A 139 -9.76 -10.46 7.39
N ALA A 140 -8.56 -10.24 6.85
CA ALA A 140 -7.37 -9.93 7.66
C ALA A 140 -7.37 -8.50 8.21
N ALA A 141 -7.88 -7.53 7.44
CA ALA A 141 -7.89 -6.12 7.80
C ALA A 141 -9.03 -5.77 8.77
N LYS A 142 -10.15 -6.50 8.76
CA LYS A 142 -11.32 -6.19 9.60
C LYS A 142 -10.97 -6.08 11.10
N PRO A 143 -10.23 -7.02 11.72
CA PRO A 143 -9.82 -6.89 13.13
C PRO A 143 -8.94 -5.67 13.39
N VAL A 144 -8.06 -5.32 12.45
CA VAL A 144 -7.16 -4.14 12.55
C VAL A 144 -7.96 -2.84 12.48
N ILE A 145 -8.92 -2.77 11.56
CA ILE A 145 -9.83 -1.62 11.43
C ILE A 145 -10.67 -1.46 12.70
N GLU A 146 -11.22 -2.55 13.24
CA GLU A 146 -12.01 -2.52 14.48
C GLU A 146 -11.19 -2.07 15.69
N LEU A 147 -9.93 -2.54 15.81
CA LEU A 147 -8.99 -2.09 16.83
C LEU A 147 -8.79 -0.57 16.78
N TYR A 148 -8.38 -0.02 15.64
CA TYR A 148 -8.12 1.42 15.54
C TYR A 148 -9.38 2.28 15.57
N LYS A 149 -10.53 1.72 15.18
CA LYS A 149 -11.84 2.36 15.38
C LYS A 149 -12.17 2.52 16.86
N SER A 150 -11.95 1.48 17.67
CA SER A 150 -12.21 1.54 19.12
C SER A 150 -11.33 2.56 19.85
N ARG A 151 -10.15 2.87 19.29
CA ARG A 151 -9.21 3.88 19.81
C ARG A 151 -9.51 5.31 19.34
N GLY A 152 -10.45 5.51 18.42
CA GLY A 152 -10.82 6.83 17.93
C GLY A 152 -9.79 7.50 17.00
N ILE A 153 -8.77 6.77 16.53
CA ILE A 153 -7.73 7.27 15.62
C ILE A 153 -7.97 6.87 14.15
N LEU A 154 -9.02 6.09 13.88
CA LEU A 154 -9.38 5.65 12.54
C LEU A 154 -10.24 6.69 11.80
N HIS A 155 -9.73 7.17 10.68
CA HIS A 155 -10.46 7.95 9.70
C HIS A 155 -10.74 7.10 8.48
N SER A 156 -12.02 6.93 8.13
CA SER A 156 -12.43 6.13 6.97
C SER A 156 -12.97 7.03 5.88
N PHE A 157 -12.35 6.98 4.70
CA PHE A 157 -12.91 7.53 3.48
C PHE A 157 -13.76 6.48 2.79
N SER A 158 -15.00 6.82 2.42
CA SER A 158 -15.83 5.97 1.57
C SER A 158 -16.17 6.73 0.29
N GLY A 159 -15.80 6.15 -0.86
CA GLY A 159 -16.04 6.77 -2.16
C GLY A 159 -15.47 5.95 -3.31
N THR A 160 -15.86 6.31 -4.53
CA THR A 160 -15.50 5.59 -5.76
C THR A 160 -14.56 6.38 -6.66
N GLU A 161 -14.30 7.65 -6.37
CA GLU A 161 -13.54 8.54 -7.25
C GLU A 161 -12.20 8.95 -6.60
N THR A 162 -11.09 8.73 -7.32
CA THR A 162 -9.73 8.99 -6.79
C THR A 162 -9.47 10.48 -6.55
N ASN A 163 -10.04 11.35 -7.39
CA ASN A 163 -9.97 12.80 -7.26
C ASN A 163 -10.63 13.33 -5.95
N LYS A 164 -11.49 12.55 -5.29
CA LYS A 164 -12.07 12.89 -3.98
C LYS A 164 -11.29 12.28 -2.82
N ILE A 165 -10.57 11.18 -3.05
CA ILE A 165 -9.70 10.55 -2.05
C ILE A 165 -8.57 11.50 -1.67
N TRP A 166 -7.87 12.06 -2.67
CA TRP A 166 -6.68 12.87 -2.40
C TRP A 166 -6.98 14.12 -1.57
N PRO A 167 -7.98 14.97 -1.89
CA PRO A 167 -8.33 16.13 -1.06
C PRO A 167 -8.67 15.74 0.38
N TYR A 168 -9.40 14.64 0.59
CA TYR A 168 -9.72 14.16 1.93
C TYR A 168 -8.47 13.76 2.72
N VAL A 169 -7.59 12.95 2.13
CA VAL A 169 -6.33 12.53 2.75
C VAL A 169 -5.43 13.74 3.02
N TYR A 170 -5.33 14.64 2.06
CA TYR A 170 -4.54 15.87 2.18
C TYR A 170 -5.01 16.71 3.36
N THR A 171 -6.32 16.99 3.50
CA THR A 171 -6.85 17.77 4.62
C THR A 171 -6.57 17.11 5.97
N LEU A 172 -6.70 15.78 6.06
CA LEU A 172 -6.40 15.05 7.29
C LEU A 172 -4.92 15.16 7.67
N VAL A 173 -4.02 14.90 6.73
CA VAL A 173 -2.57 14.95 6.99
C VAL A 173 -2.13 16.38 7.26
N ALA A 174 -2.64 17.37 6.53
CA ALA A 174 -2.33 18.79 6.74
C ALA A 174 -2.77 19.31 8.11
N SER A 175 -3.77 18.68 8.75
CA SER A 175 -4.17 19.01 10.13
C SER A 175 -3.17 18.54 11.19
N LYS A 176 -2.29 17.59 10.85
CA LYS A 176 -1.32 16.97 11.75
C LYS A 176 0.13 17.38 11.44
N ILE A 177 0.47 17.53 10.17
CA ILE A 177 1.82 17.83 9.68
C ILE A 177 1.73 19.04 8.76
N ARG A 178 2.66 19.99 8.91
CA ARG A 178 2.71 21.17 8.04
C ARG A 178 3.01 20.75 6.60
N PRO A 179 2.19 21.16 5.61
CA PRO A 179 2.52 20.95 4.21
C PRO A 179 3.79 21.71 3.83
N ILE A 180 4.60 21.11 2.97
CA ILE A 180 5.73 21.81 2.35
C ILE A 180 5.14 22.91 1.44
N GLN A 181 5.54 24.16 1.66
CA GLN A 181 5.15 25.27 0.80
C GLN A 181 5.96 25.20 -0.50
N ALA A 182 5.33 25.52 -1.63
CA ALA A 182 5.91 25.38 -2.97
C ALA A 182 7.18 26.22 -3.22
N GLU A 183 7.61 27.06 -2.28
CA GLU A 183 8.80 27.92 -2.42
C GLU A 183 10.13 27.21 -2.09
N GLU A 184 10.13 26.02 -1.49
CA GLU A 184 11.36 25.27 -1.15
C GLU A 184 11.79 24.25 -2.22
N ALA A 185 11.17 24.29 -3.42
CA ALA A 185 11.43 23.33 -4.51
C ALA A 185 12.29 23.89 -5.67
N ASN A 186 13.09 24.94 -5.42
CA ASN A 186 14.06 25.49 -6.38
C ASN A 186 15.50 25.16 -6.00
#